data_AF-A0A5J6LDE2-F1
#
_entry.id   AF-A0A5J6LDE2-F1
#
_cell.length_a   1.000
_cell.length_b   1.000
_cell.length_c   1.000
_cell.angle_alpha   90.00
_cell.angle_beta   90.00
_cell.angle_gamma   90.00
#
_symmetry.space_group_name_H-M   'P 1'
#
loop_
_entity.id
_entity.type
_entity.pdbx_description
1 polymer ?
#
loop_
_entity_poly.entity_id
_entity_poly.type
_entity_poly.pdbx_seq_one_letter_code
_entity_poly.pdbx_strand_id
1 'polypeptide(L)'
;MGFSTGSLLLSYLGDAKRFASARHFAASLGLVPKQASSGNRERLLGISKQGNGHVRKQLVHGARSAYRVLLKEDATGRLSEWAKRMQASGKHANKIIVALANKLARIVWSMMMKERGYIA
;
A
#
# COMPACT_ATOMS: atom_id res chain seq x y z
N MET A 1 17.47 16.74 11.96
CA MET A 1 17.97 15.78 10.96
C MET A 1 16.78 15.06 10.33
N GLY A 2 16.18 15.63 9.30
CA GLY A 2 14.95 15.12 8.68
C GLY A 2 15.26 14.13 7.57
N PHE A 3 14.98 12.85 7.80
CA PHE A 3 14.95 11.86 6.71
C PHE A 3 13.82 12.25 5.76
N SER A 4 14.14 12.59 4.52
CA SER A 4 13.15 12.82 3.47
C SER A 4 12.34 11.53 3.26
N THR A 5 11.03 11.65 3.02
CA THR A 5 10.11 10.53 2.81
C THR A 5 10.65 9.51 1.79
N GLY A 6 11.37 9.99 0.78
CA GLY A 6 12.05 9.17 -0.22
C GLY A 6 13.13 8.26 0.38
N SER A 7 14.04 8.77 1.21
CA SER A 7 15.14 8.00 1.82
C SER A 7 14.66 6.94 2.80
N LEU A 8 13.60 7.24 3.56
CA LEU A 8 13.00 6.32 4.54
C LEU A 8 12.23 5.20 3.86
N LEU A 9 11.58 5.49 2.73
CA LEU A 9 11.06 4.46 1.84
C LEU A 9 12.20 3.66 1.23
N LEU A 10 13.23 4.29 0.66
CA LEU A 10 14.35 3.61 0.01
C LEU A 10 15.08 2.64 0.96
N SER A 11 15.29 3.02 2.22
CA SER A 11 15.93 2.14 3.21
C SER A 11 15.06 0.95 3.58
N TYR A 12 13.74 1.13 3.71
CA TYR A 12 12.80 0.00 3.89
C TYR A 12 12.62 -0.84 2.62
N LEU A 13 12.75 -0.22 1.45
CA LEU A 13 12.69 -0.87 0.14
C LEU A 13 13.93 -1.72 -0.11
N GLY A 14 15.12 -1.31 0.36
CA GLY A 14 16.35 -2.10 0.28
C GLY A 14 16.20 -3.52 0.86
N ASP A 15 15.33 -3.70 1.85
CA ASP A 15 15.04 -4.98 2.50
C ASP A 15 13.82 -5.72 1.92
N ALA A 16 13.16 -5.17 0.90
CA ALA A 16 11.95 -5.74 0.29
C ALA A 16 12.17 -7.14 -0.31
N LYS A 17 13.42 -7.48 -0.69
CA LYS A 17 13.86 -8.80 -1.20
C LYS A 17 13.80 -9.91 -0.15
N ARG A 18 13.77 -9.58 1.15
CA ARG A 18 13.68 -10.58 2.22
C ARG A 18 12.27 -11.15 2.39
N PHE A 19 11.27 -10.54 1.75
CA PHE A 19 9.89 -11.01 1.82
C PHE A 19 9.59 -11.95 0.66
N ALA A 20 9.13 -13.17 0.97
CA ALA A 20 8.76 -14.17 -0.03
C ALA A 20 7.55 -13.77 -0.91
N SER A 21 6.78 -12.74 -0.54
CA SER A 21 5.65 -12.27 -1.32
C SER A 21 5.35 -10.78 -1.10
N ALA A 22 4.74 -10.14 -2.11
CA ALA A 22 4.19 -8.79 -2.02
C ALA A 22 3.23 -8.61 -0.84
N ARG A 23 2.50 -9.67 -0.46
CA ARG A 23 1.58 -9.67 0.68
C ARG A 23 2.33 -9.61 2.00
N HIS A 24 3.43 -10.34 2.14
CA HIS A 24 4.29 -10.30 3.33
C HIS A 24 4.98 -8.94 3.47
N PHE A 25 5.44 -8.36 2.35
CA PHE A 25 5.98 -7.00 2.34
C PHE A 25 4.92 -5.95 2.74
N ALA A 26 3.72 -5.99 2.16
CA ALA A 26 2.67 -5.05 2.55
C ALA A 26 2.21 -5.25 4.01
N ALA A 27 2.27 -6.48 4.53
CA ALA A 27 1.96 -6.79 5.92
C ALA A 27 3.01 -6.26 6.90
N SER A 28 4.31 -6.32 6.55
CA SER A 28 5.39 -5.75 7.36
C SER A 28 5.36 -4.22 7.41
N LEU A 29 4.74 -3.58 6.42
CA LEU A 29 4.45 -2.13 6.40
C LEU A 29 3.18 -1.76 7.19
N GLY A 30 2.45 -2.74 7.74
CA GLY A 30 1.19 -2.50 8.44
C GLY A 30 0.06 -2.00 7.54
N LEU A 31 0.09 -2.35 6.24
CA LEU A 31 -0.92 -1.96 5.24
C LEU A 31 -1.93 -3.07 4.93
N VAL A 32 -1.76 -4.25 5.54
CA VAL A 32 -2.66 -5.40 5.41
C VAL A 32 -3.48 -5.55 6.70
N PRO A 33 -4.80 -5.82 6.60
CA PRO A 33 -5.60 -6.16 7.77
C PRO A 33 -5.02 -7.39 8.48
N LYS A 34 -4.94 -7.35 9.81
CA LYS A 34 -4.44 -8.46 10.61
C LYS A 34 -5.37 -9.67 10.40
N GLN A 35 -4.87 -10.76 9.86
CA GLN A 35 -5.64 -12.01 9.79
C GLN A 35 -5.39 -12.78 11.09
N ALA A 36 -6.44 -12.98 11.88
CA ALA A 36 -6.41 -13.91 13.00
C ALA A 36 -7.24 -15.13 12.60
N SER A 37 -6.58 -16.28 12.52
CA SER A 37 -7.23 -17.58 12.35
C SER A 37 -6.98 -18.37 13.62
N SER A 38 -8.00 -18.48 14.46
CA SER A 38 -8.00 -19.40 15.61
C SER A 38 -9.25 -20.27 15.47
N GLY A 39 -9.08 -21.58 15.29
CA GLY A 39 -10.17 -22.56 15.30
C GLY A 39 -11.30 -22.28 14.31
N ASN A 40 -11.17 -22.78 13.08
CA ASN A 40 -12.26 -22.92 12.09
C ASN A 40 -12.99 -21.64 11.63
N ARG A 41 -12.51 -20.43 11.95
CA ARG A 41 -13.04 -19.16 11.44
C ARG A 41 -11.91 -18.19 11.08
N GLU A 42 -11.77 -17.89 9.79
CA GLU A 42 -10.92 -16.78 9.34
C GLU A 42 -11.62 -15.44 9.64
N ARG A 43 -11.08 -14.64 10.57
CA ARG A 43 -11.55 -13.27 10.80
C ARG A 43 -10.50 -12.27 10.35
N LEU A 44 -10.90 -11.38 9.45
CA LEU A 44 -10.14 -10.17 9.12
C LEU A 44 -10.31 -9.17 10.27
N LEU A 45 -9.26 -8.98 11.07
CA LEU A 45 -9.21 -7.94 12.10
C LEU A 45 -8.80 -6.59 11.48
N GLY A 46 -8.78 -5.55 12.32
CA GLY A 46 -8.32 -4.22 11.93
C GLY A 46 -6.90 -4.20 11.34
N ILE A 47 -6.52 -3.05 10.77
CA ILE A 47 -5.20 -2.84 10.16
C ILE A 47 -4.12 -3.21 11.18
N SER A 48 -3.20 -4.10 10.78
CA SER A 48 -2.09 -4.53 11.62
C SER A 48 -1.23 -3.31 12.01
N LYS A 49 -0.98 -3.13 13.31
CA LYS A 49 -0.01 -2.13 13.80
C LYS A 49 1.44 -2.61 13.69
N GLN A 50 1.68 -3.84 13.24
CA GLN A 50 3.02 -4.42 13.06
C GLN A 50 3.84 -3.60 12.05
N GLY A 51 5.13 -3.43 12.33
CA GLY A 51 6.05 -2.63 11.52
C GLY A 51 6.15 -1.16 11.94
N ASN A 52 6.87 -0.37 11.14
CA ASN A 52 7.18 1.03 11.46
C ASN A 52 5.99 1.96 11.17
N GLY A 53 5.40 2.52 12.23
CA GLY A 53 4.27 3.44 12.13
C GLY A 53 4.56 4.72 11.32
N HIS A 54 5.83 5.14 11.23
CA HIS A 54 6.24 6.28 10.43
C HIS A 54 6.13 5.97 8.93
N VAL A 55 6.60 4.80 8.50
CA VAL A 55 6.51 4.35 7.09
C VAL A 55 5.05 4.17 6.68
N ARG A 56 4.24 3.57 7.55
CA ARG A 56 2.78 3.45 7.32
C ARG A 56 2.14 4.84 7.14
N LYS A 57 2.50 5.80 8.00
CA LYS A 57 2.00 7.18 7.92
C LYS A 57 2.38 7.81 6.58
N GLN A 58 3.65 7.72 6.17
CA GLN A 58 4.12 8.26 4.90
C GLN A 58 3.40 7.63 3.69
N LEU A 59 3.24 6.30 3.68
CA LEU A 59 2.51 5.60 2.61
C LEU A 59 1.04 5.98 2.53
N VAL A 60 0.38 6.17 3.68
CA VAL A 60 -1.01 6.65 3.73
C VAL A 60 -1.12 8.10 3.26
N HIS A 61 -0.16 8.96 3.59
CA HIS A 61 -0.13 10.33 3.07
C HIS A 61 0.10 10.38 1.55
N GLY A 62 1.02 9.57 1.03
CA GLY A 62 1.23 9.42 -0.42
C GLY A 62 0.02 8.83 -1.14
N ALA A 63 -0.65 7.85 -0.53
CA ALA A 63 -1.91 7.34 -1.06
C ALA A 63 -3.02 8.38 -1.01
N ARG A 64 -3.04 9.26 0.00
CA ARG A 64 -4.02 10.35 0.10
C ARG A 64 -3.80 11.43 -0.96
N SER A 65 -2.56 11.76 -1.30
CA SER A 65 -2.29 12.68 -2.42
C SER A 65 -2.66 12.03 -3.76
N ALA A 66 -2.26 10.77 -3.97
CA ALA A 66 -2.64 10.01 -5.17
C ALA A 66 -4.16 9.88 -5.32
N TYR A 67 -4.88 9.62 -4.23
CA TYR A 67 -6.34 9.53 -4.23
C TYR A 67 -7.01 10.81 -4.74
N ARG A 68 -6.50 11.99 -4.37
CA ARG A 68 -7.04 13.28 -4.89
C ARG A 68 -6.84 13.40 -6.39
N VAL A 69 -5.70 12.97 -6.91
CA VAL A 69 -5.41 12.98 -8.35
C VAL A 69 -6.30 11.99 -9.08
N LEU A 70 -6.48 10.77 -8.55
CA LEU A 70 -7.29 9.70 -9.14
C LEU A 70 -8.80 10.01 -9.17
N LEU A 71 -9.27 10.94 -8.34
CA LEU A 71 -10.68 11.36 -8.35
C LEU A 71 -10.98 12.53 -9.28
N LYS A 72 -9.97 13.17 -9.88
CA LYS A 72 -10.23 14.23 -10.85
C LYS A 72 -11.00 13.69 -12.06
N GLU A 73 -11.84 14.51 -12.67
CA GLU A 73 -12.69 14.09 -13.79
C GLU A 73 -11.86 13.62 -14.99
N ASP A 74 -10.78 14.34 -15.28
CA ASP A 74 -9.79 14.07 -16.33
C ASP A 74 -8.87 12.86 -16.05
N ALA A 75 -8.87 12.35 -14.82
CA ALA A 75 -8.04 11.19 -14.48
C ALA A 75 -8.58 9.92 -15.14
N THR A 76 -7.81 9.41 -16.11
CA THR A 76 -8.11 8.18 -16.86
C THR A 76 -7.29 6.99 -16.34
N GLY A 77 -7.83 5.78 -16.50
CA GLY A 77 -7.13 4.52 -16.23
C GLY A 77 -7.72 3.66 -15.09
N ARG A 78 -7.34 2.37 -15.09
CA ARG A 78 -7.92 1.32 -14.23
C ARG A 78 -7.91 1.65 -12.72
N LEU A 79 -6.90 2.39 -12.25
CA LEU A 79 -6.79 2.77 -10.83
C LEU A 79 -7.72 3.94 -10.46
N SER A 80 -7.90 4.89 -11.40
CA SER A 80 -8.85 6.00 -11.29
C SER A 80 -10.28 5.47 -11.28
N GLU A 81 -10.62 4.62 -12.26
CA GLU A 81 -11.94 3.95 -12.33
C GLU A 81 -12.24 3.13 -11.07
N TRP A 82 -11.26 2.37 -10.57
CA TRP A 82 -11.41 1.63 -9.33
C TRP A 82 -11.67 2.56 -8.13
N ALA A 83 -10.96 3.68 -8.02
CA ALA A 83 -11.12 4.64 -6.93
C ALA A 83 -12.49 5.34 -6.98
N LYS A 84 -12.89 5.81 -8.17
CA LYS A 84 -14.20 6.43 -8.45
C LYS A 84 -15.34 5.45 -8.13
N ARG A 85 -15.24 4.19 -8.57
CA ARG A 85 -16.21 3.13 -8.25
C ARG A 85 -16.32 2.86 -6.74
N MET A 86 -15.19 2.83 -6.03
CA MET A 86 -15.18 2.62 -4.58
C MET A 86 -15.83 3.80 -3.84
N GLN A 87 -15.63 5.04 -4.31
CA GLN A 87 -16.32 6.21 -3.79
C GLN A 87 -17.82 6.15 -4.08
N ALA A 88 -18.21 5.81 -5.31
CA ALA A 88 -19.61 5.64 -5.70
C ALA A 88 -20.32 4.54 -4.89
N SER A 89 -19.60 3.49 -4.47
CA SER A 89 -20.15 2.45 -3.57
C SER A 89 -20.35 2.90 -2.12
N GLY A 90 -20.19 4.19 -1.80
CA GLY A 90 -20.40 4.75 -0.46
C GLY A 90 -19.31 4.44 0.56
N LYS A 91 -18.14 3.95 0.14
CA LYS A 91 -17.05 3.62 1.08
C LYS A 91 -16.36 4.90 1.55
N HIS A 92 -16.14 4.99 2.86
CA HIS A 92 -15.41 6.11 3.47
C HIS A 92 -14.01 6.29 2.86
N ALA A 93 -13.63 7.55 2.56
CA ALA A 93 -12.37 7.89 1.89
C ALA A 93 -11.13 7.24 2.52
N ASN A 94 -11.03 7.23 3.86
CA ASN A 94 -9.90 6.59 4.55
C ASN A 94 -9.79 5.08 4.27
N LYS A 95 -10.90 4.35 4.06
CA LYS A 95 -10.85 2.94 3.68
C LYS A 95 -10.29 2.77 2.27
N ILE A 96 -10.66 3.67 1.36
CA ILE A 96 -10.17 3.68 -0.03
C ILE A 96 -8.67 4.02 -0.05
N ILE A 97 -8.25 5.05 0.69
CA ILE A 97 -6.85 5.48 0.79
C ILE A 97 -5.96 4.35 1.34
N VAL A 98 -6.39 3.65 2.39
CA VAL A 98 -5.61 2.52 2.94
C VAL A 98 -5.53 1.37 1.93
N ALA A 99 -6.64 1.06 1.24
CA ALA A 99 -6.63 0.04 0.19
C ALA A 99 -5.72 0.43 -0.99
N LEU A 100 -5.67 1.71 -1.34
CA LEU A 100 -4.77 2.27 -2.34
C LEU A 100 -3.31 2.16 -1.90
N ALA A 101 -3.00 2.50 -0.64
CA ALA A 101 -1.65 2.33 -0.08
C ALA A 101 -1.18 0.87 -0.16
N ASN A 102 -2.05 -0.10 0.16
CA ASN A 102 -1.74 -1.53 0.03
C ASN A 102 -1.50 -1.94 -1.44
N LYS A 103 -2.31 -1.45 -2.38
CA LYS A 103 -2.08 -1.68 -3.82
C LYS A 103 -0.73 -1.13 -4.27
N LEU A 104 -0.39 0.11 -3.88
CA LEU A 104 0.88 0.74 -4.20
C LEU A 104 2.06 -0.04 -3.62
N ALA A 105 1.98 -0.48 -2.36
CA ALA A 105 3.03 -1.30 -1.75
C ALA A 105 3.29 -2.61 -2.52
N ARG A 106 2.23 -3.26 -3.02
CA ARG A 106 2.36 -4.48 -3.84
C ARG A 106 2.94 -4.22 -5.22
N ILE A 107 2.58 -3.10 -5.84
CA ILE A 107 3.14 -2.67 -7.14
C ILE A 107 4.63 -2.39 -6.97
N VAL A 108 5.00 -1.58 -5.98
CA VAL A 108 6.40 -1.25 -5.67
C VAL A 108 7.22 -2.52 -5.44
N TRP A 109 6.74 -3.45 -4.61
CA TRP A 109 7.43 -4.74 -4.42
C TRP A 109 7.59 -5.53 -5.72
N SER A 110 6.55 -5.57 -6.56
CA SER A 110 6.58 -6.28 -7.84
C SER A 110 7.56 -5.64 -8.82
N MET A 111 7.63 -4.31 -8.86
CA MET A 111 8.61 -3.57 -9.65
C MET A 111 10.02 -3.89 -9.19
N MET A 112 10.28 -3.89 -7.88
CA MET A 112 11.60 -4.22 -7.34
C MET A 112 12.05 -5.67 -7.60
N MET A 113 11.11 -6.62 -7.64
CA MET A 113 11.44 -8.00 -8.03
C MET A 113 11.64 -8.15 -9.55
N LYS A 114 10.96 -7.33 -10.36
CA LYS A 114 11.05 -7.33 -11.83
C LYS A 114 12.19 -6.48 -12.39
N GLU A 115 12.71 -5.50 -11.65
CA GLU A 115 13.87 -4.66 -12.02
C GLU A 115 15.19 -5.46 -12.15
N ARG A 116 15.18 -6.78 -11.91
CA ARG A 116 16.21 -7.72 -12.39
C ARG A 116 16.06 -8.12 -13.87
N GLY A 117 15.28 -7.40 -14.65
CA GLY A 117 15.08 -7.61 -16.09
C GLY A 117 15.10 -6.33 -16.92
N TYR A 118 15.80 -5.28 -16.47
CA TYR A 118 16.14 -4.13 -17.31
C TYR A 118 17.66 -4.10 -17.49
N ILE A 119 18.13 -5.01 -18.34
CA ILE A 119 19.39 -4.83 -19.06
C ILE A 119 19.00 -4.07 -20.33
N ALA A 120 19.77 -3.02 -20.63
CA ALA A 120 19.57 -2.08 -21.73
C ALA A 120 19.32 -2.73 -23.09
#